data_AF-A0A124GAQ5-F1
#
_entry.id   AF-A0A124GAQ5-F1
#
_cell.length_a   1.000
_cell.length_b   1.000
_cell.length_c   1.000
_cell.angle_alpha   90.00
_cell.angle_beta   90.00
_cell.angle_gamma   90.00
#
_symmetry.space_group_name_H-M   'P 1'
#
loop_
_entity.id
_entity.type
_entity.pdbx_description
1 polymer ?
#
loop_
_entity_poly.entity_id
_entity_poly.type
_entity_poly.pdbx_seq_one_letter_code
_entity_poly.pdbx_strand_id
1 'polypeptide(L)'
;MYDERRELDQLRDRVRATRRATSGPLLVFGVPITVFAICDGTVNYAFVPLPLYWPLCTLVALLALTGIDRMRRGRTGVGAGPFSYGKAAVLLAAVVLAGGTVWFFPFAKLLLWPATVLTVLAVRQGNRPLAVWSGIIGAVMIAGWAFDGPVPGGWLHPFVMGAGGVALIVLGLVWRGRERTIA
;
A
#
# COMPACT_ATOMS: atom_id res chain seq x y z
N MET A 1 -19.67 -35.01 -16.35
CA MET A 1 -18.82 -34.08 -17.13
C MET A 1 -19.22 -32.60 -17.00
N TYR A 2 -20.45 -32.26 -16.59
CA TYR A 2 -20.84 -30.86 -16.33
C TYR A 2 -20.32 -30.31 -14.99
N ASP A 3 -20.19 -31.14 -13.95
CA ASP A 3 -19.72 -30.70 -12.63
C ASP A 3 -18.27 -30.23 -12.62
N GLU A 4 -17.40 -30.90 -13.39
CA GLU A 4 -15.98 -30.59 -13.46
C GLU A 4 -15.72 -29.21 -14.06
N ARG A 5 -16.53 -28.77 -15.04
CA ARG A 5 -16.45 -27.40 -15.59
C ARG A 5 -16.93 -26.36 -14.58
N ARG A 6 -18.00 -26.65 -13.85
CA ARG A 6 -18.59 -25.74 -12.86
C ARG A 6 -17.64 -25.53 -11.66
N GLU A 7 -16.95 -26.57 -11.24
CA GLU A 7 -15.94 -26.52 -10.18
C GLU A 7 -14.69 -25.73 -10.62
N LEU A 8 -14.26 -25.91 -11.88
CA LEU A 8 -13.13 -25.17 -12.45
C LEU A 8 -13.43 -23.67 -12.61
N ASP A 9 -14.67 -23.33 -12.98
CA ASP A 9 -15.11 -21.95 -13.08
C ASP A 9 -15.24 -21.30 -11.69
N GLN A 10 -15.76 -22.02 -10.68
CA GLN A 10 -15.76 -21.55 -9.29
C GLN A 10 -14.34 -21.34 -8.74
N LEU A 11 -13.40 -22.22 -9.06
CA LEU A 11 -11.99 -22.06 -8.69
C LEU A 11 -11.35 -20.86 -9.38
N ARG A 12 -11.62 -20.65 -10.68
CA ARG A 12 -11.15 -19.47 -11.42
C ARG A 12 -11.70 -18.17 -10.84
N ASP A 13 -12.96 -18.14 -10.46
CA ASP A 13 -13.58 -16.96 -9.87
C ASP A 13 -13.07 -16.68 -8.45
N ARG A 14 -12.85 -17.71 -7.63
CA ARG A 14 -12.17 -17.56 -6.33
C ARG A 14 -10.73 -17.06 -6.48
N VAL A 15 -9.98 -17.57 -7.46
CA VAL A 15 -8.62 -17.12 -7.76
C VAL A 15 -8.63 -15.66 -8.25
N ARG A 16 -9.59 -15.28 -9.09
CA ARG A 16 -9.78 -13.88 -9.55
C ARG A 16 -10.17 -12.94 -8.43
N ALA A 17 -11.07 -13.36 -7.53
CA ALA A 17 -11.47 -12.59 -6.35
C ALA A 17 -10.29 -12.38 -5.40
N THR A 18 -9.49 -13.42 -5.18
CA THR A 18 -8.27 -13.34 -4.34
C THR A 18 -7.23 -12.41 -4.96
N ARG A 19 -7.11 -12.37 -6.29
CA ARG A 19 -6.19 -11.49 -7.03
C ARG A 19 -6.61 -10.01 -7.02
N ARG A 20 -7.86 -9.71 -6.64
CA ARG A 20 -8.44 -8.35 -6.57
C ARG A 20 -8.55 -7.80 -5.14
N ALA A 21 -7.95 -8.46 -4.14
CA ALA A 21 -7.96 -7.99 -2.75
C ALA A 21 -7.23 -6.64 -2.63
N THR A 22 -8.00 -5.56 -2.79
CA THR A 22 -7.53 -4.18 -2.88
C THR A 22 -7.57 -3.54 -1.50
N SER A 23 -8.42 -4.05 -0.60
CA SER A 23 -8.55 -3.53 0.78
C SER A 23 -7.27 -3.68 1.60
N GLY A 24 -6.53 -4.77 1.40
CA GLY A 24 -5.33 -5.10 2.19
C GLY A 24 -4.26 -4.00 2.10
N PRO A 25 -3.74 -3.71 0.90
CA PRO A 25 -2.76 -2.64 0.70
C PRO A 25 -3.28 -1.27 1.17
N LEU A 26 -4.53 -0.91 0.86
CA LEU A 26 -5.09 0.39 1.23
C LEU A 26 -5.10 0.61 2.75
N LEU A 27 -5.56 -0.38 3.53
CA LEU A 27 -5.56 -0.29 4.99
C LEU A 27 -4.14 -0.25 5.56
N VAL A 28 -3.28 -1.10 5.03
CA VAL A 28 -1.93 -1.30 5.52
C VAL A 28 -1.04 -0.09 5.27
N PHE A 29 -1.23 0.65 4.17
CA PHE A 29 -0.54 1.92 3.91
C PHE A 29 -1.25 3.11 4.56
N GLY A 30 -2.59 3.11 4.59
CA GLY A 30 -3.37 4.20 5.18
C GLY A 30 -3.12 4.41 6.68
N VAL A 31 -3.00 3.33 7.45
CA VAL A 31 -2.76 3.41 8.91
C VAL A 31 -1.42 4.10 9.23
N PRO A 32 -0.26 3.65 8.70
CA PRO A 32 1.02 4.32 8.91
C PRO A 32 1.03 5.78 8.45
N ILE A 33 0.44 6.09 7.28
CA ILE A 33 0.36 7.46 6.76
C ILE A 33 -0.42 8.37 7.73
N THR A 34 -1.53 7.87 8.28
CA THR A 34 -2.35 8.63 9.25
C THR A 34 -1.60 8.83 10.56
N VAL A 35 -0.93 7.79 11.07
CA VAL A 35 -0.12 7.89 12.28
C VAL A 35 1.02 8.89 12.10
N PHE A 36 1.71 8.86 10.94
CA PHE A 36 2.75 9.81 10.61
C PHE A 36 2.22 11.25 10.65
N ALA A 37 1.09 11.51 9.99
CA ALA A 37 0.48 12.82 9.93
C ALA A 37 0.09 13.38 11.32
N ILE A 38 -0.47 12.53 12.18
CA ILE A 38 -0.80 12.90 13.56
C ILE A 38 0.48 13.22 14.34
N CYS A 39 1.49 12.36 14.25
CA CYS A 39 2.78 12.58 14.90
C CYS A 39 3.37 13.92 14.46
N ASP A 40 3.52 14.13 13.15
CA ASP A 40 4.07 15.34 12.54
C ASP A 40 3.34 16.61 13.02
N GLY A 41 2.00 16.61 13.01
CA GLY A 41 1.18 17.75 13.42
C GLY A 41 1.12 18.02 14.94
N THR A 42 1.32 17.01 15.79
CA THR A 42 1.17 17.14 17.26
C THR A 42 2.47 17.43 18.00
N VAL A 43 3.58 16.81 17.58
CA VAL A 43 4.87 16.92 18.30
C VAL A 43 5.81 17.90 17.59
N ASN A 44 5.35 18.55 16.51
CA ASN A 44 6.14 19.48 15.69
C ASN A 44 7.51 18.85 15.37
N TYR A 45 7.47 17.70 14.69
CA TYR A 45 8.56 16.71 14.56
C TYR A 45 9.80 17.29 13.85
N ALA A 46 10.57 18.12 14.56
CA ALA A 46 11.91 18.54 14.15
C ALA A 46 12.96 17.43 14.33
N PHE A 47 12.58 16.25 14.85
CA PHE A 47 13.50 15.29 15.47
C PHE A 47 13.43 13.83 15.00
N VAL A 48 12.83 13.53 13.84
CA VAL A 48 13.09 12.22 13.19
C VAL A 48 13.91 12.43 11.94
N PRO A 49 15.25 12.46 12.05
CA PRO A 49 16.14 12.36 10.92
C PRO A 49 16.21 10.89 10.49
N LEU A 50 15.11 10.28 10.05
CA LEU A 50 15.16 8.91 9.54
C LEU A 50 14.45 8.86 8.20
N PRO A 51 15.18 9.10 7.10
CA PRO A 51 14.93 8.46 5.80
C PRO A 51 14.50 6.98 5.87
N LEU A 52 14.70 6.30 7.00
CA LEU A 52 14.22 4.95 7.30
C LEU A 52 12.76 4.84 7.75
N TYR A 53 12.07 5.91 8.16
CA TYR A 53 10.67 5.81 8.63
C TYR A 53 9.74 5.17 7.59
N TRP A 54 9.78 5.69 6.36
CA TRP A 54 8.98 5.16 5.25
C TRP A 54 9.37 3.74 4.83
N PRO A 55 10.66 3.40 4.69
CA PRO A 55 11.13 2.01 4.57
C PRO A 55 10.63 1.08 5.67
N LEU A 56 10.68 1.49 6.93
CA LEU A 56 10.22 0.70 8.08
C LEU A 56 8.71 0.51 8.05
N CYS A 57 7.94 1.56 7.76
CA CYS A 57 6.50 1.45 7.58
C CYS A 57 6.14 0.51 6.43
N THR A 58 6.90 0.59 5.33
CA THR A 58 6.75 -0.33 4.18
C THR A 58 7.07 -1.77 4.58
N LEU A 59 8.14 -1.98 5.35
CA LEU A 59 8.51 -3.31 5.84
C LEU A 59 7.42 -3.88 6.76
N VAL A 60 6.94 -3.11 7.73
CA VAL A 60 5.84 -3.49 8.63
C VAL A 60 4.59 -3.81 7.83
N ALA A 61 4.27 -2.98 6.84
CA ALA A 61 3.16 -3.19 5.92
C ALA A 61 3.26 -4.52 5.16
N LEU A 62 4.43 -4.80 4.61
CA LEU A 62 4.69 -6.06 3.90
C LEU A 62 4.62 -7.28 4.82
N LEU A 63 5.15 -7.17 6.04
CA LEU A 63 5.06 -8.24 7.03
C LEU A 63 3.62 -8.52 7.42
N ALA A 64 2.81 -7.47 7.63
CA ALA A 64 1.38 -7.59 7.88
C ALA A 64 0.64 -8.26 6.71
N LEU A 65 0.90 -7.83 5.47
CA LEU A 65 0.33 -8.46 4.27
C LEU A 65 0.74 -9.93 4.14
N THR A 66 1.99 -10.25 4.45
CA THR A 66 2.51 -11.63 4.41
C THR A 66 1.84 -12.49 5.48
N GLY A 67 1.64 -11.96 6.69
CA GLY A 67 0.90 -12.64 7.75
C GLY A 67 -0.55 -12.91 7.37
N ILE A 68 -1.23 -11.92 6.80
CA ILE A 68 -2.60 -12.05 6.30
C ILE A 68 -2.68 -13.12 5.20
N ASP A 69 -1.74 -13.12 4.25
CA ASP A 69 -1.66 -14.12 3.18
C ASP A 69 -1.43 -15.54 3.73
N ARG A 70 -0.51 -15.70 4.70
CA ARG A 70 -0.27 -16.99 5.38
C ARG A 70 -1.52 -17.50 6.08
N MET A 71 -2.22 -16.65 6.83
CA MET A 71 -3.47 -17.03 7.50
C MET A 71 -4.56 -17.43 6.51
N ARG A 72 -4.68 -16.71 5.38
CA ARG A 72 -5.63 -17.06 4.31
C ARG A 72 -5.31 -18.42 3.70
N ARG A 73 -4.04 -18.68 3.36
CA ARG A 73 -3.60 -19.97 2.81
C ARG A 73 -3.91 -21.14 3.73
N GLY A 74 -3.65 -20.98 5.03
CA GLY A 74 -3.95 -22.01 6.03
C GLY A 74 -5.45 -22.34 6.10
N ARG A 75 -6.33 -21.36 5.85
CA ARG A 75 -7.78 -21.58 5.83
C ARG A 75 -8.30 -22.16 4.52
N THR A 76 -7.68 -21.79 3.39
CA THR A 76 -8.17 -22.20 2.06
C THR A 76 -7.51 -23.46 1.51
N GLY A 77 -6.39 -23.92 2.10
CA GLY A 77 -5.63 -25.08 1.60
C GLY A 77 -4.90 -24.86 0.27
N VAL A 78 -5.11 -23.73 -0.40
CA VAL A 78 -4.49 -23.40 -1.68
C VAL A 78 -3.05 -22.92 -1.49
N GLY A 79 -2.11 -23.58 -2.18
CA GLY A 79 -0.68 -23.25 -2.18
C GLY A 79 -0.37 -21.84 -2.71
N ALA A 80 0.85 -21.37 -2.44
CA ALA A 80 1.32 -20.05 -2.83
C ALA A 80 1.40 -19.88 -4.37
N GLY A 81 0.43 -19.19 -4.97
CA GLY A 81 0.49 -18.86 -6.40
C GLY A 81 1.70 -17.95 -6.76
N PRO A 82 2.03 -17.83 -8.06
CA PRO A 82 3.14 -16.98 -8.52
C PRO A 82 2.99 -15.49 -8.18
N PHE A 83 1.76 -15.06 -7.85
CA PHE A 83 1.40 -13.70 -7.43
C PHE A 83 1.24 -13.54 -5.90
N SER A 84 1.74 -14.52 -5.13
CA SER A 84 1.92 -14.49 -3.68
C SER A 84 2.44 -13.15 -3.17
N TYR A 85 1.79 -12.58 -2.13
CA TYR A 85 2.24 -11.34 -1.49
C TYR A 85 3.65 -11.49 -0.92
N GLY A 86 4.08 -12.70 -0.57
CA GLY A 86 5.44 -12.98 -0.12
C GLY A 86 6.50 -12.69 -1.19
N LYS A 87 6.26 -13.02 -2.47
CA LYS A 87 7.23 -12.70 -3.55
C LYS A 87 7.26 -11.21 -3.85
N ALA A 88 6.11 -10.54 -3.76
CA ALA A 88 6.04 -9.09 -3.87
C ALA A 88 6.76 -8.42 -2.69
N ALA A 89 6.59 -8.91 -1.47
CA ALA A 89 7.26 -8.42 -0.27
C ALA A 89 8.78 -8.58 -0.35
N VAL A 90 9.28 -9.73 -0.82
CA VAL A 90 10.73 -9.94 -1.01
C VAL A 90 11.29 -9.02 -2.09
N LEU A 91 10.61 -8.87 -3.23
CA LEU A 91 11.04 -7.93 -4.27
C LEU A 91 11.04 -6.50 -3.74
N LEU A 92 10.00 -6.11 -3.01
CA LEU A 92 9.85 -4.77 -2.50
C LEU A 92 10.85 -4.48 -1.38
N ALA A 93 11.16 -5.48 -0.53
CA ALA A 93 12.26 -5.41 0.43
C ALA A 93 13.62 -5.31 -0.27
N ALA A 94 13.82 -6.02 -1.38
CA ALA A 94 15.03 -5.86 -2.21
C ALA A 94 15.10 -4.45 -2.83
N VAL A 95 13.99 -3.88 -3.29
CA VAL A 95 13.89 -2.49 -3.76
C VAL A 95 14.11 -1.49 -2.62
N VAL A 96 13.65 -1.79 -1.39
CA VAL A 96 13.93 -0.98 -0.20
C VAL A 96 15.44 -0.99 0.11
N LEU A 97 16.06 -2.18 0.11
CA LEU A 97 17.49 -2.35 0.38
C LEU A 97 18.36 -1.73 -0.73
N ALA A 98 17.98 -1.92 -2.00
CA ALA A 98 18.66 -1.35 -3.15
C ALA A 98 18.41 0.16 -3.29
N GLY A 99 17.20 0.64 -3.00
CA GLY A 99 16.90 2.06 -2.87
C GLY A 99 17.66 2.69 -1.70
N GLY A 100 17.91 1.87 -0.67
CA GLY A 100 18.79 2.06 0.48
C GLY A 100 20.21 2.49 0.16
N THR A 101 20.77 2.04 -0.96
CA THR A 101 22.12 2.44 -1.40
C THR A 101 22.11 3.71 -2.26
N VAL A 102 20.96 4.10 -2.82
CA VAL A 102 20.81 5.32 -3.65
C VAL A 102 20.40 6.55 -2.79
N TRP A 103 20.74 6.56 -1.51
CA TRP A 103 20.34 7.56 -0.51
C TRP A 103 20.80 9.01 -0.75
N PHE A 104 21.58 9.27 -1.79
CA PHE A 104 22.15 10.58 -2.10
C PHE A 104 21.21 11.58 -2.82
N PHE A 105 19.93 11.25 -3.04
CA PHE A 105 18.93 12.18 -3.61
C PHE A 105 17.82 12.47 -2.59
N PRO A 106 18.01 13.47 -1.70
CA PRO A 106 17.20 13.64 -0.50
C PRO A 106 15.74 14.08 -0.74
N PHE A 107 15.41 14.75 -1.86
CA PHE A 107 14.14 15.46 -1.96
C PHE A 107 13.01 14.75 -2.75
N ALA A 108 13.33 13.95 -3.77
CA ALA A 108 12.29 13.32 -4.60
C ALA A 108 11.78 11.96 -4.06
N LYS A 109 12.50 11.36 -3.10
CA LYS A 109 12.36 9.92 -2.77
C LYS A 109 11.45 9.59 -1.60
N LEU A 110 11.29 10.50 -0.63
CA LEU A 110 10.51 10.24 0.58
C LEU A 110 9.00 10.38 0.35
N LEU A 111 8.59 11.31 -0.52
CA LEU A 111 7.18 11.59 -0.80
C LEU A 111 6.55 10.61 -1.79
N LEU A 112 7.28 10.15 -2.82
CA LEU A 112 6.69 9.23 -3.82
C LEU A 112 6.74 7.77 -3.40
N TRP A 113 7.29 7.44 -2.23
CA TRP A 113 7.51 6.06 -1.79
C TRP A 113 6.21 5.23 -1.68
N PRO A 114 5.14 5.70 -1.02
CA PRO A 114 3.91 4.91 -0.92
C PRO A 114 3.25 4.69 -2.30
N ALA A 115 3.25 5.74 -3.13
CA ALA A 115 2.69 5.70 -4.48
C ALA A 115 3.46 4.74 -5.41
N THR A 116 4.79 4.77 -5.37
CA THR A 116 5.63 3.86 -6.18
C THR A 116 5.45 2.42 -5.76
N VAL A 117 5.43 2.14 -4.46
CA VAL A 117 5.18 0.79 -3.92
C VAL A 117 3.82 0.26 -4.35
N LEU A 118 2.76 1.07 -4.22
CA LEU A 118 1.43 0.71 -4.66
C LEU A 118 1.35 0.52 -6.19
N THR A 119 2.07 1.32 -6.97
CA THR A 119 2.12 1.20 -8.43
C THR A 119 2.80 -0.11 -8.84
N VAL A 120 3.92 -0.47 -8.21
CA VAL A 120 4.61 -1.75 -8.46
C VAL A 120 3.71 -2.93 -8.10
N LEU A 121 3.02 -2.86 -6.97
CA LEU A 121 2.04 -3.87 -6.57
C LEU A 121 0.90 -3.97 -7.58
N ALA A 122 0.38 -2.83 -8.04
CA ALA A 122 -0.73 -2.78 -9.00
C ALA A 122 -0.37 -3.37 -10.36
N VAL A 123 0.79 -3.01 -10.91
CA VAL A 123 1.31 -3.55 -12.18
C VAL A 123 1.53 -5.05 -12.05
N ARG A 124 2.17 -5.50 -10.96
CA ARG A 124 2.45 -6.93 -10.74
C ARG A 124 1.19 -7.76 -10.55
N GLN A 125 0.16 -7.22 -9.89
CA GLN A 125 -1.10 -7.92 -9.66
C GLN A 125 -2.09 -7.78 -10.82
N GLY A 126 -1.82 -6.90 -11.80
CA GLY A 126 -2.78 -6.54 -12.85
C GLY A 126 -4.03 -5.85 -12.27
N ASN A 127 -3.91 -5.20 -11.11
CA ASN A 127 -5.02 -4.62 -10.37
C ASN A 127 -5.18 -3.14 -10.78
N ARG A 128 -5.99 -2.88 -11.82
CA ARG A 128 -6.29 -1.53 -12.32
C ARG A 128 -6.77 -0.57 -11.22
N PRO A 129 -7.73 -0.95 -10.34
CA PRO A 129 -8.12 -0.11 -9.20
C PRO A 129 -6.94 0.34 -8.34
N LEU A 130 -6.01 -0.57 -8.02
CA LEU A 130 -4.85 -0.25 -7.21
C LEU A 130 -3.90 0.73 -7.93
N ALA A 131 -3.78 0.63 -9.26
CA ALA A 131 -2.97 1.55 -10.08
C ALA A 131 -3.57 2.96 -10.13
N VAL A 132 -4.91 3.05 -10.20
CA VAL A 132 -5.60 4.34 -10.15
C VAL A 132 -5.36 5.00 -8.79
N TRP A 133 -5.54 4.25 -7.70
CA TRP A 133 -5.30 4.77 -6.36
C TRP A 133 -3.84 5.14 -6.12
N SER A 134 -2.89 4.36 -6.63
CA SER A 134 -1.46 4.70 -6.54
C SER A 134 -1.14 6.01 -7.28
N GLY A 135 -1.74 6.22 -8.46
CA GLY A 135 -1.64 7.47 -9.22
C GLY A 135 -2.24 8.66 -8.47
N ILE A 136 -3.43 8.51 -7.88
CA ILE A 136 -4.08 9.57 -7.08
C ILE A 136 -3.21 9.95 -5.87
N ILE A 137 -2.71 8.96 -5.13
CA ILE A 137 -1.83 9.22 -3.97
C ILE A 137 -0.56 9.94 -4.43
N GLY A 138 0.06 9.48 -5.53
CA GLY A 138 1.23 10.14 -6.10
C GLY A 138 0.96 11.59 -6.48
N ALA A 139 -0.17 11.86 -7.13
CA ALA A 139 -0.57 13.20 -7.51
C ALA A 139 -0.84 14.11 -6.30
N VAL A 140 -1.51 13.60 -5.26
CA VAL A 140 -1.76 14.33 -4.01
C VAL A 140 -0.46 14.68 -3.30
N MET A 141 0.50 13.75 -3.25
CA MET A 141 1.80 13.99 -2.61
C MET A 141 2.66 14.98 -3.41
N ILE A 142 2.64 14.91 -4.74
CA ILE A 142 3.28 15.91 -5.61
C ILE A 142 2.64 17.29 -5.44
N ALA A 143 1.31 17.35 -5.39
CA ALA A 143 0.59 18.60 -5.18
C ALA A 143 0.91 19.21 -3.81
N GLY A 144 0.85 18.42 -2.73
CA GLY A 144 1.21 18.85 -1.38
C GLY A 144 2.63 19.44 -1.33
N TRP A 145 3.59 18.78 -1.99
CA TRP A 145 4.95 19.31 -2.12
C TRP A 145 5.03 20.62 -2.90
N ALA A 146 4.32 20.73 -4.03
CA ALA A 146 4.27 21.97 -4.81
C ALA A 146 3.67 23.14 -4.02
N PHE A 147 2.77 22.87 -3.07
CA PHE A 147 2.18 23.87 -2.18
C PHE A 147 3.06 24.24 -0.97
N ASP A 148 3.97 23.36 -0.53
CA ASP A 148 4.93 23.67 0.54
C ASP A 148 6.07 24.61 0.08
N GLY A 149 6.41 24.61 -1.22
CA GLY A 149 7.44 25.50 -1.78
C GLY A 149 7.19 27.01 -1.59
N PRO A 150 5.96 27.52 -1.83
CA PRO A 150 5.66 28.96 -1.68
C PRO A 150 5.07 29.37 -0.33
N VAL A 151 4.64 28.46 0.55
CA VAL A 151 4.01 28.81 1.84
C VAL A 151 4.99 28.56 2.99
N PRO A 152 5.60 29.61 3.57
CA PRO A 152 6.47 29.46 4.73
C PRO A 152 5.61 29.06 5.92
N GLY A 153 5.59 27.77 6.22
CA GLY A 153 4.87 27.28 7.38
C GLY A 153 4.82 25.77 7.53
N GLY A 154 4.71 24.98 6.46
CA GLY A 154 4.66 23.50 6.57
C GLY A 154 3.45 22.94 7.35
N TRP A 155 2.59 23.77 7.94
CA TRP A 155 1.41 23.36 8.73
C TRP A 155 0.41 22.55 7.91
N LEU A 156 0.34 22.77 6.60
CA LEU A 156 -0.61 22.07 5.71
C LEU A 156 -0.19 20.62 5.41
N HIS A 157 1.11 20.33 5.46
CA HIS A 157 1.66 19.02 5.17
C HIS A 157 1.05 17.88 6.02
N PRO A 158 0.97 17.97 7.36
CA PRO A 158 0.34 16.95 8.19
C PRO A 158 -1.17 16.82 7.90
N PHE A 159 -1.89 17.89 7.59
CA PHE A 159 -3.32 17.80 7.23
C PHE A 159 -3.53 17.05 5.91
N VAL A 160 -2.72 17.34 4.89
CA VAL A 160 -2.82 16.68 3.57
C VAL A 160 -2.45 15.20 3.68
N MET A 161 -1.34 14.89 4.38
CA MET A 161 -0.94 13.51 4.68
C MET A 161 -2.01 12.76 5.48
N GLY A 162 -2.56 13.41 6.52
CA GLY A 162 -3.60 12.84 7.38
C GLY A 162 -4.89 12.54 6.62
N ALA A 163 -5.36 13.50 5.82
CA ALA A 163 -6.51 13.31 4.94
C ALA A 163 -6.28 12.17 3.93
N GLY A 164 -5.09 12.10 3.33
CA GLY A 164 -4.70 11.02 2.44
C GLY A 164 -4.69 9.64 3.12
N GLY A 165 -4.10 9.55 4.31
CA GLY A 165 -4.07 8.34 5.13
C GLY A 165 -5.48 7.86 5.50
N VAL A 166 -6.33 8.76 5.99
CA VAL A 166 -7.72 8.47 6.34
C VAL A 166 -8.51 8.04 5.10
N ALA A 167 -8.33 8.70 3.96
CA ALA A 167 -9.00 8.31 2.72
C ALA A 167 -8.63 6.87 2.31
N LEU A 168 -7.36 6.49 2.42
CA LEU A 168 -6.92 5.11 2.15
C LEU A 168 -7.53 4.10 3.11
N ILE A 169 -7.66 4.45 4.39
CA ILE A 169 -8.34 3.59 5.37
C ILE A 169 -9.80 3.42 4.99
N VAL A 170 -10.53 4.51 4.75
CA VAL A 170 -11.96 4.50 4.40
C VAL A 170 -12.19 3.69 3.12
N LEU A 171 -11.40 3.94 2.07
CA LEU A 171 -11.46 3.19 0.82
C LEU A 171 -11.14 1.72 1.02
N GLY A 172 -10.13 1.41 1.84
CA GLY A 172 -9.79 0.06 2.22
C GLY A 172 -10.94 -0.66 2.91
N LEU A 173 -11.64 0.02 3.84
CA LEU A 173 -12.82 -0.53 4.52
C LEU A 173 -14.01 -0.73 3.57
N VAL A 174 -14.30 0.24 2.69
CA VAL A 174 -15.37 0.13 1.69
C VAL A 174 -15.10 -1.04 0.74
N TRP A 175 -13.87 -1.19 0.26
CA TRP A 175 -13.48 -2.32 -0.57
C TRP A 175 -13.54 -3.64 0.18
N ARG A 176 -13.18 -3.66 1.47
CA ARG A 176 -13.31 -4.85 2.32
C ARG A 176 -14.77 -5.29 2.47
N GLY A 177 -15.69 -4.33 2.58
CA GLY A 177 -17.14 -4.59 2.59
C GLY A 177 -17.59 -5.24 1.28
N ARG A 178 -17.19 -4.68 0.15
CA ARG A 178 -17.50 -5.22 -1.19
C ARG A 178 -16.91 -6.62 -1.41
N GLU A 179 -15.66 -6.84 -0.98
CA GLU A 179 -14.99 -8.14 -1.06
C GLU A 179 -15.72 -9.22 -0.23
N ARG A 180 -16.35 -8.84 0.89
CA ARG A 180 -17.14 -9.78 1.73
C ARG A 180 -18.51 -10.12 1.15
N THR A 181 -19.12 -9.23 0.38
CA THR A 181 -20.41 -9.48 -0.28
C THR A 181 -20.29 -10.31 -1.56
N ILE A 182 -19.11 -10.37 -2.17
CA ILE A 182 -18.86 -11.09 -3.44
C ILE A 182 -18.30 -12.51 -3.18
N ALA A 183 -17.72 -12.76 -2.01
CA ALA A 183 -17.13 -14.05 -1.60
C ALA A 183 -18.16 -14.94 -0.89
#